data_AF-A0ABD2LVP6-F1
#
_entry.id   AF-A0ABD2LVP6-F1
#
_cell.length_a   1.000
_cell.length_b   1.000
_cell.length_c   1.000
_cell.angle_alpha   90.00
_cell.angle_beta   90.00
_cell.angle_gamma   90.00
#
_symmetry.space_group_name_H-M   'P 1'
#
loop_
_entity.id
_entity.type
_entity.pdbx_description
1 polymer ?
#
loop_
_entity_poly.entity_id
_entity_poly.type
_entity_poly.pdbx_seq_one_letter_code
_entity_poly.pdbx_strand_id
1 'polypeptide(L)'
;MHKKIMFPTSPLIAGDLRLTEIDVRDHSGVSAEEVPAKMTEFVDWFNSHEHTTDIISLTAEVHYRLTFIHPFAGGNGRCARLSSNFVLALKGFNTVIFDENMRKEYNNSLM
;
A
#
# COMPACT_ATOMS: atom_id res chain seq x y z
N MET A 1 -9.06 0.87 -7.07
CA MET A 1 -9.14 1.29 -5.65
C MET A 1 -8.73 2.75 -5.45
N HIS A 2 -7.49 3.13 -5.74
CA HIS A 2 -6.94 4.49 -5.52
C HIS A 2 -7.81 5.63 -6.08
N LYS A 3 -8.35 5.48 -7.29
CA LYS A 3 -9.31 6.44 -7.90
C LYS A 3 -10.45 6.82 -6.96
N LYS A 4 -11.08 5.86 -6.28
CA LYS A 4 -12.18 6.15 -5.33
C LYS A 4 -11.70 6.87 -4.06
N ILE A 5 -10.49 6.55 -3.59
CA ILE A 5 -9.91 7.17 -2.38
C ILE A 5 -9.56 8.64 -2.64
N MET A 6 -9.00 8.95 -3.81
CA MET A 6 -8.47 10.28 -4.09
C MET A 6 -9.43 11.18 -4.84
N PHE A 7 -10.42 10.67 -5.57
CA PHE A 7 -11.32 11.50 -6.37
C PHE A 7 -11.98 12.65 -5.58
N PRO A 8 -12.45 12.46 -4.32
CA PRO A 8 -13.06 13.55 -3.56
C PRO A 8 -12.11 14.69 -3.20
N THR A 9 -10.81 14.42 -3.05
CA THR A 9 -9.84 15.40 -2.54
C THR A 9 -8.85 15.89 -3.61
N SER A 10 -8.55 15.06 -4.59
CA SER A 10 -7.51 15.30 -5.59
C SER A 10 -7.85 14.56 -6.90
N PRO A 11 -8.90 14.97 -7.62
CA PRO A 11 -9.41 14.25 -8.78
C PRO A 11 -8.41 14.15 -9.93
N LEU A 12 -7.50 15.12 -10.07
CA LEU A 12 -6.49 15.17 -11.15
C LEU A 12 -5.42 14.07 -11.06
N ILE A 13 -5.24 13.47 -9.88
CA ILE A 13 -4.24 12.41 -9.64
C ILE A 13 -4.92 11.09 -9.25
N ALA A 14 -6.26 11.05 -9.31
CA ALA A 14 -7.03 9.96 -8.74
C ALA A 14 -7.02 8.73 -9.63
N GLY A 15 -6.19 7.75 -9.26
CA GLY A 15 -6.05 6.48 -9.97
C GLY A 15 -4.75 6.36 -10.74
N ASP A 16 -4.00 7.45 -10.88
CA ASP A 16 -2.77 7.50 -11.66
C ASP A 16 -1.55 7.19 -10.80
N LEU A 17 -0.60 6.45 -11.38
CA LEU A 17 0.74 6.28 -10.81
C LEU A 17 1.48 7.62 -10.84
N ARG A 18 2.37 7.85 -9.87
CA ARG A 18 3.23 9.04 -9.89
C ARG A 18 4.22 8.97 -11.05
N LEU A 19 4.49 10.14 -11.63
CA LEU A 19 5.47 10.32 -12.69
C LEU A 19 6.71 11.10 -12.22
N THR A 20 6.70 11.53 -10.97
CA THR A 20 7.77 12.33 -10.37
C THR A 20 8.37 11.59 -9.19
N GLU A 21 9.63 11.90 -8.91
CA GLU A 21 10.24 11.47 -7.67
C GLU A 21 9.56 12.12 -6.47
N ILE A 22 9.55 11.37 -5.38
CA ILE A 22 9.03 11.81 -4.09
C ILE A 22 9.97 11.28 -3.02
N ASP A 23 10.21 12.09 -2.00
CA ASP A 23 10.90 11.62 -0.82
C ASP A 23 9.91 10.83 0.04
N VAL A 24 10.18 9.52 0.17
CA VAL A 24 9.43 8.66 1.08
C VAL A 24 10.15 8.68 2.42
N ARG A 25 9.87 9.70 3.23
CA ARG A 25 10.51 9.91 4.54
C ARG A 25 12.05 9.95 4.42
N ASP A 26 12.74 8.96 4.98
CA ASP A 26 14.21 8.92 5.15
C ASP A 26 14.94 8.22 3.99
N HIS A 27 14.24 7.81 2.93
CA HIS A 27 14.86 7.25 1.72
C HIS A 27 14.11 7.64 0.44
N SER A 28 14.81 7.58 -0.69
CA SER A 28 14.30 7.97 -2.01
C SER A 28 13.29 6.97 -2.61
N GLY A 29 12.88 5.93 -1.85
CA GLY A 29 11.94 4.91 -2.33
C GLY A 29 12.40 4.18 -3.60
N VAL A 30 11.42 3.62 -4.31
CA VAL A 30 11.55 3.16 -5.70
C VAL A 30 11.59 4.38 -6.62
N SER A 31 12.32 4.39 -7.73
CA SER A 31 12.26 5.52 -8.67
C SER A 31 10.90 5.60 -9.39
N ALA A 32 10.47 6.79 -9.81
CA ALA A 32 9.19 6.97 -10.51
C ALA A 32 9.09 6.12 -11.79
N GLU A 33 10.21 5.96 -12.50
CA GLU A 33 10.31 5.13 -13.70
C GLU A 33 10.11 3.63 -13.40
N GLU A 34 10.57 3.16 -12.25
CA GLU A 34 10.45 1.75 -11.84
C GLU A 34 9.08 1.40 -11.22
N VAL A 35 8.30 2.39 -10.79
CA VAL A 35 7.00 2.17 -10.12
C VAL A 35 6.08 1.23 -10.92
N PRO A 36 5.85 1.39 -12.24
CA PRO A 36 4.98 0.49 -12.99
C PRO A 36 5.46 -0.96 -12.98
N ALA A 37 6.78 -1.18 -13.13
CA ALA A 37 7.37 -2.52 -13.08
C ALA A 37 7.23 -3.13 -11.69
N LYS A 38 7.54 -2.37 -10.64
CA LYS A 38 7.40 -2.83 -9.24
C LYS A 38 5.96 -3.11 -8.83
N MET A 39 5.00 -2.34 -9.34
CA MET A 39 3.58 -2.63 -9.13
C MET A 39 3.14 -3.93 -9.83
N THR A 40 3.71 -4.23 -11.01
CA THR A 40 3.47 -5.50 -11.70
C THR A 40 4.05 -6.66 -10.91
N GLU A 41 5.34 -6.57 -10.52
CA GLU A 41 6.01 -7.56 -9.66
C GLU A 41 5.25 -7.80 -8.36
N PHE A 42 4.70 -6.75 -7.75
CA PHE A 42 3.91 -6.86 -6.53
C PHE A 42 2.62 -7.66 -6.75
N VAL A 43 1.88 -7.40 -7.83
CA VAL A 43 0.65 -8.13 -8.15
C VAL A 43 0.96 -9.60 -8.45
N ASP A 44 2.01 -9.88 -9.21
CA ASP A 44 2.43 -11.26 -9.51
C ASP A 44 2.87 -12.01 -8.24
N TRP A 45 3.61 -11.33 -7.37
CA TRP A 45 3.96 -11.87 -6.05
C TRP A 45 2.71 -12.16 -5.21
N PHE A 46 1.72 -11.26 -5.18
CA PHE A 46 0.50 -11.50 -4.41
C PHE A 46 -0.26 -12.72 -4.96
N ASN A 47 -0.46 -12.81 -6.27
CA ASN A 47 -1.17 -13.93 -6.90
C ASN A 47 -0.49 -15.28 -6.63
N SER A 48 0.85 -15.32 -6.58
CA SER A 48 1.58 -16.54 -6.23
C SER A 48 1.50 -16.94 -4.75
N HIS A 49 1.18 -16.00 -3.86
CA HIS A 49 1.12 -16.21 -2.41
C HIS A 49 -0.31 -16.19 -1.86
N GLU A 50 -1.32 -15.92 -2.69
CA GLU A 50 -2.69 -15.69 -2.25
C GLU A 50 -3.30 -16.88 -1.49
N HIS A 51 -2.81 -18.10 -1.74
CA HIS A 51 -3.29 -19.32 -1.09
C HIS A 51 -2.50 -19.72 0.17
N THR A 52 -1.53 -18.92 0.61
CA THR A 52 -0.81 -19.18 1.86
C THR A 52 -1.76 -19.24 3.07
N THR A 53 -1.38 -20.05 4.05
CA THR A 53 -2.05 -20.18 5.34
C THR A 53 -1.54 -19.17 6.37
N ASP A 54 -0.36 -18.59 6.15
CA ASP A 54 0.17 -17.49 6.99
C ASP A 54 -0.44 -16.15 6.57
N ILE A 55 -1.66 -15.93 7.03
CA ILE A 55 -2.48 -14.76 6.66
C ILE A 55 -1.92 -13.47 7.25
N ILE A 56 -1.32 -13.52 8.44
CA ILE A 56 -0.76 -12.34 9.11
C ILE A 56 0.43 -11.85 8.31
N SER A 57 1.37 -12.74 7.96
CA SER A 57 2.54 -12.37 7.16
C SER A 57 2.13 -11.89 5.77
N LEU A 58 1.19 -12.56 5.08
CA LEU A 58 0.68 -12.09 3.78
C LEU A 58 0.10 -10.68 3.87
N THR A 59 -0.71 -10.42 4.90
CA THR A 59 -1.36 -9.12 5.12
C THR A 59 -0.35 -8.02 5.40
N ALA A 60 0.63 -8.29 6.28
CA ALA A 60 1.70 -7.36 6.62
C ALA A 60 2.58 -7.04 5.40
N GLU A 61 2.92 -8.06 4.61
CA GLU A 61 3.76 -7.92 3.43
C GLU A 61 3.04 -7.13 2.31
N VAL A 62 1.74 -7.35 2.10
CA VAL A 62 0.92 -6.53 1.18
C VAL A 62 0.92 -5.06 1.60
N HIS A 63 0.78 -4.80 2.90
CA HIS A 63 0.86 -3.45 3.43
C HIS A 63 2.23 -2.82 3.17
N TYR A 64 3.30 -3.54 3.56
CA TYR A 64 4.68 -3.11 3.45
C TYR A 64 5.06 -2.80 1.99
N ARG A 65 4.84 -3.73 1.06
CA ARG A 65 5.19 -3.56 -0.35
C ARG A 65 4.54 -2.33 -0.96
N LEU A 66 3.25 -2.09 -0.70
CA LEU A 66 2.59 -0.90 -1.23
C LEU A 66 3.14 0.40 -0.62
N THR A 67 3.43 0.41 0.68
CA THR A 67 4.04 1.59 1.32
C THR A 67 5.46 1.85 0.83
N PHE A 68 6.22 0.79 0.53
CA PHE A 68 7.59 0.84 0.05
C PHE A 68 7.69 1.29 -1.41
N ILE A 69 6.87 0.73 -2.31
CA ILE A 69 6.81 1.14 -3.72
C ILE A 69 6.32 2.60 -3.84
N HIS A 70 5.39 3.00 -2.97
CA HIS A 70 4.82 4.34 -2.91
C HIS A 70 4.31 4.82 -4.30
N PRO A 71 3.39 4.06 -4.93
CA PRO A 71 3.09 4.22 -6.35
C PRO A 71 2.33 5.50 -6.72
N PHE A 72 1.75 6.20 -5.76
CA PHE A 72 0.88 7.35 -6.01
C PHE A 72 1.49 8.65 -5.45
N ALA A 73 1.08 9.80 -6.00
CA ALA A 73 1.49 11.12 -5.47
C ALA A 73 0.86 11.43 -4.09
N GLY A 74 -0.19 10.71 -3.70
CA GLY A 74 -0.82 10.84 -2.39
C GLY A 74 -1.71 9.64 -2.09
N GLY A 75 -2.11 9.48 -0.82
CA GLY A 75 -3.05 8.42 -0.43
C GLY A 75 -2.46 7.02 -0.32
N ASN A 76 -1.14 6.83 -0.47
CA ASN A 76 -0.47 5.51 -0.37
C ASN A 76 -0.77 4.79 0.95
N GLY A 77 -0.68 5.49 2.09
CA GLY A 77 -1.01 4.89 3.38
C GLY A 77 -2.47 4.43 3.49
N ARG A 78 -3.42 5.13 2.85
CA ARG A 78 -4.85 4.73 2.82
C ARG A 78 -5.03 3.51 1.92
N CYS A 79 -4.38 3.49 0.76
CA CYS A 79 -4.36 2.34 -0.13
C CYS A 79 -3.74 1.11 0.55
N ALA A 80 -2.62 1.25 1.25
CA ALA A 80 -1.92 0.14 1.90
C ALA A 80 -2.79 -0.53 2.96
N ARG A 81 -3.39 0.27 3.86
CA ARG A 81 -4.33 -0.22 4.87
C ARG A 81 -5.58 -0.85 4.28
N LEU A 82 -6.10 -0.29 3.18
CA LEU A 82 -7.27 -0.86 2.52
C LEU A 82 -6.93 -2.18 1.82
N SER A 83 -5.79 -2.27 1.14
CA SER A 83 -5.32 -3.51 0.50
C SER A 83 -5.05 -4.61 1.53
N SER A 84 -4.39 -4.29 2.64
CA SER A 84 -4.14 -5.27 3.70
C SER A 84 -5.45 -5.75 4.35
N ASN A 85 -6.39 -4.84 4.63
CA ASN A 85 -7.72 -5.21 5.12
C ASN A 85 -8.53 -6.01 4.11
N PHE A 86 -8.34 -5.77 2.81
CA PHE A 86 -8.96 -6.58 1.77
C PHE A 86 -8.45 -8.03 1.81
N VAL A 87 -7.15 -8.25 2.04
CA VAL A 87 -6.60 -9.61 2.24
C VAL A 87 -7.23 -10.30 3.45
N LEU A 88 -7.33 -9.62 4.59
CA LEU A 88 -8.00 -10.16 5.78
C LEU A 88 -9.45 -10.54 5.49
N ALA A 89 -10.19 -9.65 4.82
CA ALA A 89 -11.59 -9.89 4.46
C ALA A 89 -11.74 -11.09 3.50
N LEU A 90 -10.88 -11.22 2.49
CA LEU A 90 -10.85 -12.38 1.58
C LEU A 90 -10.62 -13.70 2.33
N LYS A 91 -9.88 -13.65 3.43
CA LYS A 91 -9.56 -14.81 4.27
C LYS A 91 -10.60 -15.07 5.37
N GLY A 92 -11.67 -14.28 5.44
CA GLY A 92 -12.73 -14.40 6.44
C GLY A 92 -12.39 -13.81 7.81
N PHE A 93 -11.38 -12.94 7.88
CA PHE A 93 -10.97 -12.25 9.11
C PHE A 93 -11.55 -10.84 9.18
N ASN A 94 -11.66 -10.33 10.41
CA ASN A 94 -12.04 -8.95 10.65
C ASN A 94 -10.95 -7.99 10.17
N THR A 95 -11.38 -6.83 9.68
CA THR A 95 -10.46 -5.74 9.32
C THR A 95 -9.82 -5.14 10.55
N VAL A 96 -8.56 -4.70 10.42
CA VAL A 96 -7.83 -3.98 11.47
C VAL A 96 -7.98 -2.48 11.26
N ILE A 97 -8.29 -1.76 12.34
CA ILE A 97 -8.36 -0.30 12.36
C ILE A 97 -7.16 0.20 13.16
N PHE A 98 -6.34 1.04 12.53
CA PHE A 98 -5.24 1.74 13.19
C PHE A 98 -5.78 3.06 13.72
N ASP A 99 -5.84 3.20 15.03
CA ASP A 99 -6.29 4.44 15.68
C ASP A 99 -5.23 5.54 15.65
N GLU A 100 -5.62 6.77 16.01
CA GLU A 100 -4.71 7.92 16.02
C GLU A 100 -3.59 7.81 17.08
N ASN A 101 -3.85 7.11 18.20
CA ASN A 101 -2.87 6.91 19.26
C ASN A 101 -1.74 5.99 18.80
N MET A 102 -2.04 5.02 17.93
CA MET A 102 -1.08 4.10 17.33
C MET A 102 -0.25 4.72 16.21
N ARG A 103 -0.58 5.94 15.74
CA ARG A 103 0.05 6.57 14.56
C ARG A 103 1.59 6.60 14.66
N LYS A 104 2.13 6.90 15.85
CA LYS A 104 3.58 6.97 16.05
C LYS A 104 4.22 5.60 15.93
N GLU A 105 3.66 4.60 16.60
CA GLU A 105 4.15 3.22 16.56
C GLU A 105 4.06 2.63 15.15
N TYR A 106 2.91 2.78 14.49
CA TYR A 106 2.70 2.37 13.10
C TYR A 106 3.70 3.03 12.13
N ASN A 107 3.99 4.32 12.32
CA ASN A 107 4.97 4.99 11.48
C ASN A 107 6.38 4.45 11.75
N ASN A 108 6.71 4.16 13.01
CA ASN A 108 8.01 3.61 13.38
C ASN A 108 8.23 2.18 12.89
N SER A 109 7.18 1.37 12.77
CA SER A 109 7.29 -0.01 12.26
C SER A 109 7.47 -0.09 10.74
N LEU A 110 7.41 1.04 10.03
CA LEU A 110 7.62 1.13 8.58
C LEU A 110 8.99 1.71 8.22
N MET A 111 9.82 2.03 9.22
CA MET A 111 11.21 2.45 9.08
C MET A 111 12.13 1.27 9.36
#